data_AF-A0A3E0QRG3-F1
#
_entry.id   AF-A0A3E0QRG3-F1
#
_cell.length_a   1.000
_cell.length_b   1.000
_cell.length_c   1.000
_cell.angle_alpha   90.00
_cell.angle_beta   90.00
_cell.angle_gamma   90.00
#
_symmetry.space_group_name_H-M   'P 1'
#
loop_
_entity.id
_entity.type
_entity.pdbx_description
1 polymer ?
#
loop_
_entity_poly.entity_id
_entity_poly.type
_entity_poly.pdbx_seq_one_letter_code
_entity_poly.pdbx_strand_id
1 'polypeptide(L)'
;MKLITVWLPEDEAREVFTAKTDSGYVGCVKTDKCMIMTKEYYDKPLVAANAARRLNKTLKEDGLIKESVGVKTVNVKTQKIKKTDSKSECKLTGRLYTDEQRSSMPLLSFREVWVIARGDEYVSDCLNVKKKLLCAYTKNREKAKRFKDFEEAQRVSRTLKGVVGPGFNISRYWLKVS
;
A
#
# COMPACT_ATOMS: atom_id res chain seq x y z
N MET A 1 24.39 -36.35 23.66
CA MET A 1 24.35 -34.94 23.21
C MET A 1 23.56 -34.87 21.93
N LYS A 2 22.45 -34.12 21.87
CA LYS A 2 21.74 -33.89 20.60
C LYS A 2 22.50 -32.79 19.85
N LEU A 3 23.26 -33.14 18.82
CA LEU A 3 23.79 -32.16 17.89
C LEU A 3 22.61 -31.53 17.15
N ILE A 4 22.53 -30.20 17.15
CA ILE A 4 21.57 -29.45 16.34
C ILE A 4 22.39 -28.85 15.21
N THR A 5 22.26 -29.41 14.01
CA THR A 5 22.83 -28.86 12.78
C THR A 5 21.90 -27.78 12.26
N VAL A 6 22.37 -26.53 12.27
CA VAL A 6 21.61 -25.36 11.81
C VAL A 6 22.28 -24.86 10.53
N TRP A 7 21.55 -24.93 9.41
CA TRP A 7 22.03 -24.36 8.15
C TRP A 7 21.71 -22.87 8.10
N LEU A 8 22.75 -22.06 8.17
CA LEU A 8 22.70 -20.60 8.06
C LEU A 8 23.12 -20.18 6.65
N PRO A 9 22.29 -19.43 5.91
CA PRO A 9 22.73 -18.83 4.65
C PRO A 9 23.82 -17.78 4.90
N GLU A 10 24.90 -17.81 4.13
CA GLU A 10 26.13 -17.00 4.33
C GLU A 10 25.92 -15.47 4.24
N ASP A 11 24.83 -15.02 3.61
CA ASP A 11 24.56 -13.60 3.34
C ASP A 11 23.21 -13.12 3.91
N GLU A 12 23.05 -13.13 5.23
CA GLU A 12 21.88 -12.51 5.85
C GLU A 12 22.22 -11.22 6.61
N ALA A 13 22.06 -10.11 5.89
CA ALA A 13 21.91 -8.76 6.42
C ALA A 13 20.54 -8.52 7.11
N ARG A 14 19.74 -9.57 7.32
CA ARG A 14 18.40 -9.49 7.89
C ARG A 14 18.43 -9.73 9.40
N GLU A 15 17.85 -8.82 10.18
CA GLU A 15 17.71 -8.95 11.65
C GLU A 15 16.90 -10.19 12.07
N VAL A 16 15.95 -10.61 11.24
CA VAL A 16 15.06 -11.75 11.50
C VAL A 16 15.06 -12.68 10.30
N PHE A 17 15.35 -13.95 10.54
CA PHE A 17 15.40 -14.98 9.51
C PHE A 17 14.96 -16.35 10.06
N THR A 18 14.97 -17.36 9.19
CA THR A 18 14.55 -18.71 9.54
C THR A 18 15.61 -19.70 9.14
N ALA A 19 16.00 -20.55 10.07
CA ALA A 19 16.94 -21.64 9.79
C ALA A 19 16.20 -22.97 9.71
N LYS A 20 16.64 -23.83 8.79
CA LYS A 20 16.17 -25.21 8.71
C LYS A 20 17.06 -26.09 9.58
N THR A 21 16.41 -26.91 10.41
CA THR A 21 17.03 -27.95 11.24
C THR A 21 16.46 -29.31 10.87
N ASP A 22 17.08 -30.38 11.34
CA ASP A 22 16.63 -31.75 11.09
C ASP A 22 15.21 -32.02 11.63
N SER A 23 14.77 -31.25 12.62
CA SER A 23 13.46 -31.37 13.27
C SER A 23 12.43 -30.32 12.81
N GLY A 24 12.75 -29.48 11.82
CA GLY A 24 11.85 -28.44 11.30
C GLY A 24 12.51 -27.07 11.18
N TYR A 25 11.70 -26.02 11.10
CA TYR A 25 12.16 -24.64 10.99
C TYR A 25 12.21 -23.95 12.34
N VAL A 26 13.27 -23.20 12.57
CA VAL A 26 13.44 -22.37 13.77
C VAL A 26 13.53 -20.92 13.35
N GLY A 27 12.89 -20.05 14.13
CA GLY A 27 12.97 -18.61 13.97
C GLY A 27 14.22 -18.07 14.64
N CYS A 28 15.01 -17.28 13.92
CA CYS A 28 16.26 -16.71 14.42
C CYS A 28 16.20 -15.18 14.40
N VAL A 29 16.70 -14.56 15.47
CA VAL A 29 16.88 -13.11 15.60
C VAL A 29 18.36 -12.85 15.81
N LYS A 30 18.96 -12.09 14.90
CA LYS A 30 20.37 -11.68 14.99
C LYS A 30 20.46 -10.38 15.77
N THR A 31 21.27 -10.37 16.81
CA THR A 31 21.68 -9.15 17.52
C THR A 31 23.18 -8.95 17.34
N ASP A 32 23.70 -7.78 17.71
CA ASP A 32 25.13 -7.46 17.59
C ASP A 32 26.04 -8.40 18.39
N LYS A 33 25.50 -9.04 19.45
CA LYS A 33 26.28 -9.85 20.39
C LYS A 33 25.94 -11.33 20.37
N CYS A 34 24.70 -11.68 20.03
CA CYS A 34 24.25 -13.07 20.03
C CYS A 34 23.12 -13.33 19.03
N MET A 35 22.92 -14.59 18.70
CA MET A 35 21.77 -15.05 17.93
C MET A 35 20.77 -15.70 18.89
N ILE A 36 19.52 -15.26 18.85
CA ILE A 36 18.44 -15.77 19.69
C ILE A 36 17.51 -16.60 18.81
N MET A 37 17.22 -17.83 19.23
CA MET A 37 16.37 -18.77 18.49
C MET A 37 15.06 -19.01 19.23
N THR A 38 13.98 -19.26 18.49
CA THR A 38 12.71 -19.70 19.09
C THR A 38 12.87 -21.07 19.72
N LYS A 39 12.24 -21.29 20.88
CA LYS A 39 12.31 -22.56 21.62
C LYS A 39 11.69 -23.75 20.88
N GLU A 40 10.70 -23.46 20.02
CA GLU A 40 9.92 -24.46 19.30
C GLU A 40 10.37 -24.60 17.85
N TYR A 41 10.15 -25.81 17.32
CA TYR A 41 10.31 -26.14 15.90
C TYR A 41 8.95 -25.99 15.21
N TYR A 42 8.97 -25.45 14.00
CA TYR A 42 7.77 -25.21 13.19
C TYR A 42 7.86 -25.96 11.87
N ASP A 43 6.73 -26.49 11.39
CA ASP A 43 6.67 -27.22 10.11
C ASP A 43 6.88 -26.31 8.90
N LYS A 44 6.49 -25.04 9.02
CA LYS A 44 6.50 -24.06 7.93
C LYS A 44 7.46 -22.91 8.22
N PRO A 45 8.28 -22.49 7.24
CA PRO A 45 9.24 -21.40 7.42
C PRO A 45 8.54 -20.06 7.74
N LEU A 46 7.38 -19.79 7.13
CA LEU A 46 6.65 -18.56 7.39
C LEU A 46 6.18 -18.44 8.84
N VAL A 47 5.81 -19.56 9.47
CA VAL A 47 5.36 -19.61 10.86
C VAL A 47 6.55 -19.36 11.79
N ALA A 48 7.70 -19.97 11.52
CA ALA A 48 8.95 -19.71 12.22
C ALA A 48 9.38 -18.23 12.10
N ALA A 49 9.26 -17.62 10.92
CA ALA A 49 9.57 -16.21 10.71
C ALA A 49 8.65 -15.28 11.52
N ASN A 50 7.36 -15.60 11.59
CA ASN A 50 6.40 -14.83 12.36
C ASN A 50 6.65 -14.97 13.87
N ALA A 51 7.01 -16.16 14.35
CA ALA A 51 7.41 -16.38 15.73
C ALA A 51 8.69 -15.59 16.07
N ALA A 52 9.68 -15.57 15.17
CA ALA A 52 10.90 -14.78 15.34
C ALA A 52 10.63 -13.26 15.36
N ARG A 53 9.70 -12.76 14.54
CA ARG A 53 9.29 -11.34 14.58
C ARG A 53 8.62 -10.98 15.90
N ARG A 54 7.76 -11.85 16.43
CA ARG A 54 7.12 -11.66 17.75
C ARG A 54 8.18 -11.64 18.86
N LEU A 55 9.13 -12.58 18.81
CA LEU A 55 10.24 -12.65 19.75
C LEU A 55 11.11 -11.39 19.71
N ASN A 56 11.45 -10.90 18.50
CA ASN A 56 12.19 -9.65 18.34
C ASN A 56 11.43 -8.44 18.92
N LYS A 57 10.10 -8.40 18.78
CA LYS A 57 9.26 -7.34 19.36
C LYS A 57 9.31 -7.37 20.90
N THR A 58 9.14 -8.55 21.51
CA THR A 58 9.21 -8.73 22.97
C THR A 58 10.59 -8.37 23.51
N LEU A 59 11.66 -8.79 22.84
CA LEU A 59 13.03 -8.48 23.24
C LEU A 59 13.40 -6.99 23.13
N LYS A 60 12.74 -6.26 22.22
CA LYS A 60 12.83 -4.80 22.11
C LYS A 60 12.02 -4.10 23.22
N GLU A 61 10.85 -4.62 23.56
CA GLU A 61 9.98 -4.11 24.65
C GLU A 61 10.64 -4.30 26.03
N ASP A 62 11.28 -5.45 26.26
CA ASP A 62 11.98 -5.79 27.51
C ASP A 62 13.36 -5.11 27.66
N GLY A 63 13.78 -4.32 26.66
CA GLY A 63 15.05 -3.56 26.67
C GLY A 63 16.32 -4.41 26.62
N LEU A 64 16.21 -5.75 26.45
CA LEU A 64 17.36 -6.66 26.31
C LEU A 64 18.09 -6.46 24.97
N ILE A 65 17.36 -6.07 23.92
CA ILE A 65 17.93 -5.60 22.67
C ILE A 65 17.82 -4.08 22.65
N LYS A 66 18.93 -3.39 22.94
CA LYS A 66 19.06 -2.00 22.55
C LYS A 66 19.00 -1.97 21.03
N GLU A 67 18.20 -1.07 20.44
CA GLU A 67 18.30 -0.78 19.01
C GLU A 67 19.78 -0.67 18.70
N SER A 68 20.29 -1.57 17.85
CA SER A 68 21.63 -1.44 17.34
C SER A 68 21.63 -0.12 16.58
N VAL A 69 22.16 0.92 17.23
CA VAL A 69 22.49 2.21 16.65
C VAL A 69 23.57 1.88 15.62
N GLY A 70 23.10 1.60 14.41
CA GLY A 70 23.71 0.64 13.50
C GLY A 70 22.69 0.14 12.47
N VAL A 71 21.39 0.35 12.72
CA VAL A 71 20.49 0.81 11.67
C VAL A 71 21.14 2.08 11.14
N LYS A 72 21.91 1.93 10.05
CA LYS A 72 21.70 2.81 8.92
C LYS A 72 20.19 2.82 8.78
N THR A 73 19.58 3.80 9.44
CA THR A 73 18.61 4.62 8.77
C THR A 73 19.36 4.98 7.51
N VAL A 74 19.17 4.15 6.48
CA VAL A 74 18.61 4.65 5.27
C VAL A 74 17.32 5.36 5.75
N ASN A 75 17.47 6.53 6.40
CA ASN A 75 17.38 7.77 5.69
C ASN A 75 17.81 7.46 4.25
N VAL A 76 16.87 6.84 3.54
CA VAL A 76 16.20 7.54 2.49
C VAL A 76 15.82 8.88 3.18
N LYS A 77 16.82 9.77 3.36
CA LYS A 77 16.91 10.88 2.45
C LYS A 77 16.41 10.27 1.13
N THR A 78 15.09 10.26 0.97
CA THR A 78 14.51 11.24 0.10
C THR A 78 15.43 12.44 0.28
N GLN A 79 16.54 12.42 -0.49
CA GLN A 79 16.73 13.44 -1.47
C GLN A 79 15.30 13.87 -1.72
N LYS A 80 14.96 15.01 -1.13
CA LYS A 80 13.99 15.85 -1.78
C LYS A 80 14.56 15.85 -3.18
N ILE A 81 14.12 14.89 -4.00
CA ILE A 81 14.05 14.98 -5.42
C ILE A 81 13.36 16.31 -5.45
N LYS A 82 14.18 17.37 -5.64
CA LYS A 82 13.70 18.74 -5.75
C LYS A 82 12.49 18.53 -6.60
N LYS A 83 11.29 18.69 -6.01
CA LYS A 83 10.03 18.29 -6.63
C LYS A 83 10.19 18.78 -8.04
N THR A 84 10.41 17.86 -8.98
CA THR A 84 10.75 18.25 -10.34
C THR A 84 9.56 19.08 -10.71
N ASP A 85 9.79 20.40 -10.85
CA ASP A 85 8.79 21.45 -10.64
C ASP A 85 7.44 20.90 -10.97
N SER A 86 6.63 20.66 -9.92
CA SER A 86 5.35 19.96 -9.99
C SER A 86 4.75 20.28 -11.34
N LYS A 87 4.93 19.36 -12.31
CA LYS A 87 4.42 19.54 -13.67
C LYS A 87 2.96 19.75 -13.39
N SER A 88 2.55 21.01 -13.52
CA SER A 88 1.30 21.57 -13.06
C SER A 88 0.30 20.45 -13.02
N GLU A 89 0.01 19.90 -11.83
CA GLU A 89 -0.96 18.82 -11.73
C GLU A 89 -2.20 19.44 -12.33
N CYS A 90 -2.49 19.10 -13.59
CA CYS A 90 -3.62 19.67 -14.32
C CYS A 90 -4.79 19.28 -13.47
N LYS A 91 -5.26 20.20 -12.64
CA LYS A 91 -6.38 20.00 -11.75
C LYS A 91 -7.47 19.61 -12.71
N LEU A 92 -7.91 18.34 -12.65
CA LEU A 92 -9.01 17.84 -13.45
C LEU A 92 -10.25 18.57 -12.90
N THR A 93 -10.41 19.81 -13.34
CA THR A 93 -11.40 20.78 -12.87
C THR A 93 -12.12 21.27 -14.10
N GLY A 94 -13.41 21.54 -13.94
CA GLY A 94 -14.29 21.84 -15.06
C GLY A 94 -15.42 20.83 -15.20
N ARG A 95 -16.32 21.15 -16.13
CA ARG A 95 -17.56 20.43 -16.38
C ARG A 95 -17.29 19.06 -16.99
N LEU A 96 -18.00 18.04 -16.52
CA LEU A 96 -17.95 16.70 -17.07
C LEU A 96 -19.01 16.56 -18.16
N TYR A 97 -18.57 16.23 -19.37
CA TYR A 97 -19.42 16.01 -20.53
C TYR A 97 -19.72 14.53 -20.71
N THR A 98 -20.93 14.21 -21.16
CA THR A 98 -21.30 12.87 -21.62
C THR A 98 -20.81 12.66 -23.05
N ASP A 99 -20.85 11.41 -23.53
CA ASP A 99 -20.41 11.09 -24.88
C ASP A 99 -21.27 11.80 -25.95
N GLU A 100 -22.58 11.89 -25.72
CA GLU A 100 -23.52 12.63 -26.58
C GLU A 100 -23.17 14.11 -26.69
N GLN A 101 -22.87 14.75 -25.54
CA GLN A 101 -22.50 16.16 -25.49
C GLN A 101 -21.15 16.40 -26.18
N ARG A 102 -20.19 15.49 -26.02
CA ARG A 102 -18.91 15.55 -26.75
C ARG A 102 -19.14 15.46 -28.26
N SER A 103 -19.96 14.52 -28.71
CA SER A 103 -20.25 14.32 -30.14
C SER A 103 -20.92 15.54 -30.78
N SER A 104 -21.72 16.29 -30.02
CA SER A 104 -22.31 17.56 -30.48
C SER A 104 -21.30 18.71 -30.61
N MET A 105 -20.06 18.53 -30.12
CA MET A 105 -19.01 19.55 -30.06
C MET A 105 -17.69 19.06 -30.70
N PRO A 106 -17.67 18.70 -31.98
CA PRO A 106 -16.50 18.08 -32.61
C PRO A 106 -15.29 19.02 -32.75
N LEU A 107 -15.51 20.34 -32.72
CA LEU A 107 -14.45 21.35 -32.81
C LEU A 107 -13.67 21.53 -31.50
N LEU A 108 -14.12 20.90 -30.42
CA LEU A 108 -13.50 21.01 -29.09
C LEU A 108 -12.70 19.76 -28.78
N SER A 109 -11.51 19.94 -28.19
CA SER A 109 -10.69 18.85 -27.72
C SER A 109 -11.15 18.40 -26.33
N PHE A 110 -11.22 17.09 -26.13
CA PHE A 110 -11.63 16.50 -24.87
C PHE A 110 -10.64 15.44 -24.41
N ARG A 111 -10.49 15.33 -23.10
CA ARG A 111 -9.73 14.30 -22.41
C ARG A 111 -10.69 13.35 -21.72
N GLU A 112 -10.45 12.06 -21.89
CA GLU A 112 -11.19 11.01 -21.21
C GLU A 112 -10.87 10.99 -19.71
N VAL A 113 -11.90 10.81 -18.90
CA VAL A 113 -11.82 10.76 -17.44
C VAL A 113 -12.83 9.75 -16.92
N TRP A 114 -12.42 9.02 -15.89
CA TRP A 114 -13.23 8.01 -15.24
C TRP A 114 -13.67 8.48 -13.86
N VAL A 115 -14.93 8.17 -13.52
CA VAL A 115 -15.53 8.50 -12.23
C VAL A 115 -16.18 7.26 -11.64
N ILE A 116 -16.13 7.11 -10.32
CA ILE A 116 -16.75 6.01 -9.59
C ILE A 116 -18.07 6.51 -8.98
N ALA A 117 -19.14 5.79 -9.24
CA ALA A 117 -20.48 6.04 -8.72
C ALA A 117 -21.01 4.84 -7.91
N ARG A 118 -21.94 5.10 -7.00
CA ARG A 118 -22.68 4.11 -6.22
C ARG A 118 -24.14 4.54 -6.17
N GLY A 119 -24.98 3.94 -7.01
CA GLY A 119 -26.36 4.41 -7.22
C GLY A 119 -26.36 5.86 -7.75
N ASP A 120 -27.07 6.74 -7.04
CA ASP A 120 -27.20 8.17 -7.40
C ASP A 120 -26.08 9.05 -6.84
N GLU A 121 -25.12 8.48 -6.11
CA GLU A 121 -24.03 9.22 -5.48
C GLU A 121 -22.68 8.93 -6.13
N TYR A 122 -21.84 9.95 -6.22
CA TYR A 122 -20.49 9.86 -6.74
C TYR A 122 -19.47 9.84 -5.61
N VAL A 123 -18.38 9.11 -5.80
CA VAL A 123 -17.26 9.11 -4.86
C VAL A 123 -16.49 10.43 -5.03
N SER A 124 -16.45 11.28 -4.01
CA SER A 124 -15.72 12.55 -4.01
C SER A 124 -14.30 12.43 -3.47
N ASP A 125 -14.11 11.60 -2.44
CA ASP A 125 -12.79 11.35 -1.86
C ASP A 125 -12.70 9.92 -1.34
N CYS A 126 -11.53 9.31 -1.54
CA CYS A 126 -11.24 7.98 -1.03
C CYS A 126 -10.23 8.16 0.10
N LEU A 127 -10.57 7.66 1.29
CA LEU A 127 -9.78 7.78 2.52
C LEU A 127 -9.72 9.23 3.06
N ASN A 128 -10.85 9.77 3.50
CA ASN A 128 -10.89 11.09 4.12
C ASN A 128 -10.43 11.00 5.58
N VAL A 129 -9.13 11.20 5.79
CA VAL A 129 -8.47 11.16 7.12
C VAL A 129 -9.10 12.18 8.09
N LYS A 130 -9.53 13.34 7.60
CA LYS A 130 -10.11 14.42 8.42
C LYS A 130 -11.49 14.06 8.96
N LYS A 131 -12.31 13.42 8.14
CA LYS A 131 -13.68 13.02 8.52
C LYS A 131 -13.76 11.62 9.14
N LYS A 132 -12.63 10.89 9.24
CA LYS A 132 -12.58 9.46 9.61
C LYS A 132 -13.55 8.61 8.77
N LEU A 133 -13.77 9.01 7.52
CA LEU A 133 -14.66 8.32 6.59
C LEU A 133 -13.83 7.64 5.51
N LEU A 134 -14.11 6.36 5.29
CA LEU A 134 -13.39 5.54 4.33
C LEU A 134 -13.65 6.01 2.88
N CYS A 135 -14.86 6.54 2.64
CA CYS A 135 -15.28 7.11 1.37
C CYS A 135 -16.21 8.30 1.65
N ALA A 136 -15.99 9.42 0.96
CA ALA A 136 -16.91 10.56 0.99
C ALA A 136 -17.73 10.60 -0.29
N TYR A 137 -19.05 10.68 -0.16
CA TYR A 137 -19.98 10.72 -1.29
C TYR A 137 -20.46 12.13 -1.59
N THR A 138 -20.83 12.38 -2.84
CA THR A 138 -21.42 13.64 -3.31
C THR A 138 -22.49 13.35 -4.37
N LYS A 139 -23.62 14.05 -4.33
CA LYS A 139 -24.61 14.02 -5.41
C LYS A 139 -24.17 14.83 -6.63
N ASN A 140 -23.28 15.81 -6.40
CA ASN A 140 -22.78 16.67 -7.48
C ASN A 140 -21.67 15.97 -8.24
N ARG A 141 -21.97 15.60 -9.49
CA ARG A 141 -21.04 14.95 -10.43
C ARG A 141 -19.73 15.71 -10.60
N GLU A 142 -19.74 17.04 -10.58
CA GLU A 142 -18.54 17.86 -10.74
C GLU A 142 -17.56 17.76 -9.57
N LYS A 143 -18.03 17.43 -8.37
CA LYS A 143 -17.19 17.26 -7.18
C LYS A 143 -16.68 15.82 -7.02
N ALA A 144 -16.99 14.94 -7.97
CA ALA A 144 -16.55 13.56 -7.94
C ALA A 144 -15.03 13.47 -8.15
N LYS A 145 -14.43 12.42 -7.57
CA LYS A 145 -13.05 12.04 -7.78
C LYS A 145 -12.89 11.56 -9.21
N ARG A 146 -11.86 12.10 -9.87
CA ARG A 146 -11.60 11.93 -11.30
C ARG A 146 -10.31 11.15 -11.47
N PHE A 147 -10.35 10.13 -12.31
CA PHE A 147 -9.20 9.29 -12.65
C PHE A 147 -8.85 9.48 -14.13
N LYS A 148 -7.56 9.59 -14.43
CA LYS A 148 -7.08 9.72 -15.83
C LYS A 148 -7.18 8.37 -16.54
N ASP A 149 -6.83 7.31 -15.82
CA ASP A 149 -6.70 5.97 -16.38
C ASP A 149 -7.82 5.06 -15.85
N PHE A 150 -8.35 4.22 -16.72
CA PHE A 150 -9.36 3.23 -16.36
C PHE A 150 -8.83 2.24 -15.32
N GLU A 151 -7.58 1.80 -15.46
CA GLU A 151 -6.92 0.87 -14.55
C GLU A 151 -6.85 1.40 -13.12
N GLU A 152 -6.55 2.69 -12.95
CA GLU A 152 -6.54 3.34 -11.64
C GLU A 152 -7.94 3.37 -11.04
N ALA A 153 -8.94 3.78 -11.82
CA ALA A 153 -10.34 3.77 -11.40
C ALA A 153 -10.82 2.36 -11.03
N GLN A 154 -10.41 1.34 -11.78
CA GLN A 154 -10.79 -0.04 -11.55
C GLN A 154 -10.16 -0.61 -10.28
N ARG A 155 -8.86 -0.36 -10.03
CA ARG A 155 -8.22 -0.74 -8.77
C ARG A 155 -8.93 -0.11 -7.58
N VAL A 156 -9.20 1.19 -7.63
CA VAL A 156 -9.90 1.89 -6.54
C VAL A 156 -11.32 1.35 -6.36
N SER A 157 -12.06 1.11 -7.43
CA SER A 157 -13.41 0.53 -7.38
C SER A 157 -13.40 -0.87 -6.75
N ARG A 158 -12.44 -1.74 -7.11
CA ARG A 158 -12.29 -3.07 -6.49
C ARG A 158 -11.99 -2.97 -4.99
N THR A 159 -11.09 -2.06 -4.60
CA THR A 159 -10.80 -1.81 -3.18
C THR A 159 -12.04 -1.32 -2.43
N LEU A 160 -12.80 -0.38 -3.01
CA LEU A 160 -14.04 0.10 -2.40
C LEU A 160 -15.09 -1.01 -2.28
N LYS A 161 -15.20 -1.90 -3.27
CA LYS A 161 -16.07 -3.08 -3.20
C LYS A 161 -15.68 -4.02 -2.07
N GLY A 162 -14.38 -4.23 -1.86
CA GLY A 162 -13.87 -5.11 -0.80
C GLY A 162 -14.02 -4.53 0.61
N VAL A 163 -13.91 -3.21 0.77
CA VAL A 163 -13.91 -2.57 2.10
C VAL A 163 -15.29 -2.05 2.50
N VAL A 164 -16.05 -1.47 1.57
CA VAL A 164 -17.36 -0.86 1.85
C VAL A 164 -18.52 -1.80 1.48
N GLY A 165 -18.35 -2.59 0.43
CA GLY A 165 -19.37 -3.52 -0.08
C GLY A 165 -19.72 -3.31 -1.56
N PRO A 166 -20.58 -4.17 -2.12
CA PRO A 166 -20.93 -4.13 -3.54
C PRO A 166 -21.72 -2.86 -3.93
N GLY A 167 -21.78 -2.58 -5.24
CA GLY A 167 -22.57 -1.47 -5.80
C GLY A 167 -21.78 -0.31 -6.41
N PHE A 168 -20.45 -0.41 -6.47
CA PHE A 168 -19.62 0.60 -7.17
C PHE A 168 -19.55 0.33 -8.67
N ASN A 169 -19.94 1.32 -9.45
CA ASN A 169 -19.88 1.32 -10.91
C ASN A 169 -18.90 2.39 -11.40
N ILE A 170 -18.28 2.13 -12.53
CA ILE A 170 -17.34 3.05 -13.17
C ILE A 170 -18.05 3.64 -14.38
N SER A 171 -18.02 4.97 -14.50
CA SER A 171 -18.63 5.70 -15.61
C SER A 171 -17.59 6.54 -16.32
N ARG A 172 -17.67 6.55 -17.66
CA ARG A 172 -16.79 7.31 -18.54
C ARG A 172 -17.34 8.71 -18.76
N TYR A 173 -16.48 9.72 -18.65
CA TYR A 173 -16.80 11.10 -18.92
C TYR A 173 -15.66 11.82 -19.64
N TRP A 174 -15.98 13.01 -20.15
CA TRP A 174 -15.06 13.83 -20.93
C TRP A 174 -14.84 15.18 -20.27
N LEU A 175 -13.59 15.63 -20.22
CA LEU A 175 -13.23 16.99 -19.82
C LEU A 175 -12.76 17.76 -21.04
N LYS A 176 -13.30 18.96 -21.25
CA LYS A 176 -12.79 19.88 -22.26
C LYS A 176 -11.34 20.23 -21.93
N VAL A 177 -10.44 20.03 -22.88
CA VAL A 177 -9.06 20.51 -22.81
C VAL A 177 -9.08 21.90 -23.42
N SER A 178 -8.65 22.91 -22.66
CA SER A 178 -8.49 24.26 -23.18
C SER A 178 -7.17 24.43 -23.90
#